data_AF-A0A3R8SIL9-F1
#
_entry.id   AF-A0A3R8SIL9-F1
#
_cell.length_a   1.000
_cell.length_b   1.000
_cell.length_c   1.000
_cell.angle_alpha   90.00
_cell.angle_beta   90.00
_cell.angle_gamma   90.00
#
_symmetry.space_group_name_H-M   'P 1'
#
loop_
_entity.id
_entity.type
_entity.pdbx_description
1 polymer ?
#
loop_
_entity_poly.entity_id
_entity_poly.type
_entity_poly.pdbx_seq_one_letter_code
_entity_poly.pdbx_strand_id
1 'polypeptide(L)'
;MDAREKILEAATELLAGASAAEVSTRAVCEKAGVGAPMLYRLFGDKAGLLAAVVDRGFEQYLASKRAARPSADPVEDLRSGWDNHMRFALEHPSHYRLMYSPELTVPPAAVQEAHDLLRAILERCAAAGRLTVPPALATQMVMSANVGAALSMLTRPEQYADTRFSQRLRDAVLDSVTRPADADAEADAGREDGAVPVAAATLAARLRADLPPALTTAESALLQQWLEKLSGG
;
A
#
# COMPACT_ATOMS: atom_id res chain seq x y z
N MET A 1 -29.93 -10.55 -8.51
CA MET A 1 -28.72 -10.55 -7.68
C MET A 1 -28.16 -11.96 -7.65
N ASP A 2 -26.90 -12.13 -8.06
CA ASP A 2 -26.20 -13.41 -8.10
C ASP A 2 -26.00 -13.98 -6.68
N ALA A 3 -25.84 -15.30 -6.53
CA ALA A 3 -25.64 -15.97 -5.26
C ALA A 3 -24.40 -15.46 -4.51
N ARG A 4 -23.31 -15.15 -5.24
CA ARG A 4 -22.10 -14.56 -4.64
C ARG A 4 -22.42 -13.22 -3.96
N GLU A 5 -23.17 -12.37 -4.64
CA GLU A 5 -23.50 -11.03 -4.15
C GLU A 5 -24.46 -11.04 -2.96
N LYS A 6 -25.46 -11.94 -2.98
CA LYS A 6 -26.34 -12.18 -1.82
C LYS A 6 -25.56 -12.60 -0.56
N ILE A 7 -24.57 -13.49 -0.72
CA ILE A 7 -23.74 -13.95 0.39
C ILE A 7 -22.89 -12.79 0.94
N LEU A 8 -22.28 -11.99 0.07
CA LEU A 8 -21.47 -10.84 0.47
C LEU A 8 -22.31 -9.77 1.18
N GLU A 9 -23.52 -9.50 0.69
CA GLU A 9 -24.45 -8.55 1.32
C GLU A 9 -24.89 -9.04 2.71
N ALA A 10 -25.31 -10.30 2.81
CA ALA A 10 -25.68 -10.90 4.10
C ALA A 10 -24.54 -10.88 5.12
N ALA A 11 -23.31 -11.19 4.68
CA ALA A 11 -22.13 -11.12 5.53
C ALA A 11 -21.83 -9.68 5.98
N THR A 12 -21.89 -8.70 5.06
CA THR A 12 -21.68 -7.28 5.35
C THR A 12 -22.67 -6.77 6.39
N GLU A 13 -23.95 -7.12 6.25
CA GLU A 13 -24.98 -6.74 7.21
C GLU A 13 -24.78 -7.37 8.60
N LEU A 14 -24.34 -8.64 8.67
CA LEU A 14 -24.03 -9.29 9.94
C LEU A 14 -22.82 -8.64 10.64
N LEU A 15 -21.83 -8.21 9.85
CA LEU A 15 -20.62 -7.53 10.34
C LEU A 15 -20.86 -6.06 10.76
N ALA A 16 -22.01 -5.47 10.40
CA ALA A 16 -22.33 -4.10 10.79
C ALA A 16 -22.58 -3.96 12.31
N GLY A 17 -23.01 -5.04 12.98
CA GLY A 17 -23.33 -5.05 14.41
C GLY A 17 -22.53 -6.05 15.25
N ALA A 18 -21.62 -6.81 14.65
CA ALA A 18 -20.86 -7.86 15.31
C ALA A 18 -19.41 -7.92 14.81
N SER A 19 -18.51 -8.44 15.63
CA SER A 19 -17.13 -8.72 15.24
C SER A 19 -17.04 -9.89 14.26
N ALA A 20 -15.92 -9.97 13.53
CA ALA A 20 -15.63 -11.08 12.63
C ALA A 20 -15.70 -12.45 13.34
N ALA A 21 -15.30 -12.51 14.61
CA ALA A 21 -15.35 -13.72 15.43
C ALA A 21 -16.80 -14.23 15.62
N GLU A 22 -17.74 -13.32 15.86
CA GLU A 22 -19.15 -13.62 16.17
C GLU A 22 -19.96 -14.07 14.94
N VAL A 23 -19.54 -13.68 13.73
CA VAL A 23 -20.24 -14.06 12.50
C VAL A 23 -19.87 -15.48 12.06
N SER A 24 -20.86 -16.37 11.97
CA SER A 24 -20.67 -17.75 11.47
C SER A 24 -21.08 -17.89 10.00
N THR A 25 -20.42 -18.80 9.27
CA THR A 25 -20.80 -19.11 7.87
C THR A 25 -22.23 -19.64 7.76
N ARG A 26 -22.71 -20.32 8.79
CA ARG A 26 -24.11 -20.77 8.90
C ARG A 26 -25.08 -19.59 8.97
N ALA A 27 -24.83 -18.61 9.84
CA ALA A 27 -25.68 -17.42 9.94
C ALA A 27 -25.72 -16.64 8.62
N VAL A 28 -24.59 -16.55 7.92
CA VAL A 28 -24.52 -15.94 6.58
C VAL A 28 -25.36 -16.72 5.58
N CYS A 29 -25.25 -18.05 5.55
CA CYS A 29 -26.05 -18.91 4.66
C CYS A 29 -27.56 -18.75 4.90
N GLU A 30 -27.98 -18.79 6.17
CA GLU A 30 -29.37 -18.63 6.57
C GLU A 30 -29.90 -17.26 6.12
N LYS A 31 -29.15 -16.18 6.36
CA LYS A 31 -29.54 -14.82 5.96
C LYS A 31 -29.56 -14.60 4.45
N ALA A 32 -28.60 -15.18 3.72
CA ALA A 32 -28.53 -15.09 2.26
C ALA A 32 -29.51 -16.03 1.53
N GLY A 33 -30.15 -16.96 2.25
CA GLY A 33 -31.03 -17.98 1.68
C GLY A 33 -30.28 -18.97 0.77
N VAL A 34 -29.03 -19.29 1.09
CA VAL A 34 -28.19 -20.23 0.32
C VAL A 34 -27.76 -21.43 1.17
N GLY A 35 -27.43 -22.54 0.53
CA GLY A 35 -26.85 -23.70 1.20
C GLY A 35 -25.35 -23.54 1.47
N ALA A 36 -24.86 -24.12 2.56
CA ALA A 36 -23.44 -24.12 2.92
C ALA A 36 -22.48 -24.63 1.80
N PRO A 37 -22.81 -25.67 1.01
CA PRO A 37 -21.96 -26.10 -0.10
C PRO A 37 -21.71 -25.00 -1.13
N MET A 38 -22.69 -24.12 -1.37
CA MET A 38 -22.55 -23.00 -2.30
C MET A 38 -21.56 -21.96 -1.76
N LEU A 39 -21.65 -21.62 -0.47
CA LEU A 39 -20.75 -20.67 0.17
C LEU A 39 -19.30 -21.17 0.10
N TYR A 40 -19.05 -22.42 0.52
CA TYR A 40 -17.70 -22.98 0.49
C TYR A 40 -17.15 -23.15 -0.94
N ARG A 41 -17.99 -23.43 -1.93
CA ARG A 41 -17.58 -23.45 -3.34
C ARG A 41 -17.12 -22.07 -3.84
N LEU A 42 -17.78 -20.99 -3.39
CA LEU A 42 -17.50 -19.63 -3.84
C LEU A 42 -16.34 -18.96 -3.09
N PHE A 43 -16.16 -19.29 -1.82
CA PHE A 43 -15.25 -18.56 -0.93
C PHE A 43 -14.21 -19.43 -0.24
N GLY A 44 -14.27 -20.76 -0.40
CA GLY A 44 -13.35 -21.71 0.23
C GLY A 44 -13.68 -21.95 1.71
N ASP A 45 -13.59 -20.90 2.53
CA ASP A 45 -13.82 -20.94 3.97
C ASP A 45 -14.34 -19.60 4.53
N LYS A 46 -14.38 -19.45 5.86
CA LYS A 46 -14.78 -18.21 6.53
C LYS A 46 -13.79 -17.08 6.23
N ALA A 47 -12.49 -17.34 6.21
CA ALA A 47 -11.47 -16.32 5.98
C ALA A 47 -11.56 -15.78 4.54
N GLY A 48 -11.75 -16.64 3.54
CA GLY A 48 -11.96 -16.25 2.15
C GLY A 48 -13.27 -15.48 1.94
N LEU A 49 -14.33 -15.80 2.69
CA LEU A 49 -15.55 -14.99 2.70
C LEU A 49 -15.29 -13.58 3.27
N LEU A 50 -14.63 -13.50 4.42
CA LEU A 50 -14.31 -12.21 5.06
C LEU A 50 -13.38 -11.36 4.17
N ALA A 51 -12.38 -11.98 3.54
CA ALA A 51 -11.49 -11.30 2.59
C ALA A 51 -12.29 -10.72 1.41
N ALA A 52 -13.23 -11.49 0.85
CA ALA A 52 -14.09 -11.01 -0.24
C ALA A 52 -15.05 -9.88 0.20
N VAL A 53 -15.50 -9.87 1.46
CA VAL A 53 -16.27 -8.74 2.03
C VAL A 53 -15.39 -7.51 2.15
N VAL A 54 -14.15 -7.65 2.63
CA VAL A 54 -13.19 -6.54 2.69
C VAL A 54 -12.89 -6.00 1.30
N ASP A 55 -12.56 -6.85 0.33
CA ASP A 55 -12.27 -6.43 -1.04
C ASP A 55 -13.44 -5.64 -1.64
N ARG A 56 -14.69 -6.10 -1.42
CA ARG A 56 -15.89 -5.36 -1.86
C ARG A 56 -16.02 -4.00 -1.16
N GLY A 57 -15.82 -3.93 0.15
CA GLY A 57 -15.96 -2.69 0.92
C GLY A 57 -14.88 -1.66 0.60
N PHE A 58 -13.70 -2.11 0.22
CA PHE A 58 -12.55 -1.26 -0.10
C PHE A 58 -12.47 -0.87 -1.59
N GLU A 59 -13.23 -1.51 -2.46
CA GLU A 59 -13.20 -1.24 -3.90
C GLU A 59 -13.48 0.23 -4.23
N GLN A 60 -14.43 0.89 -3.55
CA GLN A 60 -14.71 2.31 -3.77
C GLN A 60 -13.52 3.21 -3.38
N TYR A 61 -12.85 2.86 -2.28
CA TYR A 61 -11.66 3.55 -1.83
C TYR A 61 -10.49 3.37 -2.80
N LEU A 62 -10.24 2.14 -3.26
CA LEU A 62 -9.21 1.85 -4.24
C LEU A 62 -9.52 2.51 -5.59
N ALA A 63 -10.78 2.52 -6.02
CA ALA A 63 -11.21 3.25 -7.21
C ALA A 63 -10.87 4.74 -7.11
N SER A 64 -11.09 5.37 -5.95
CA SER A 64 -10.70 6.77 -5.74
C SER A 64 -9.19 6.99 -5.84
N LYS A 65 -8.37 6.06 -5.32
CA LYS A 65 -6.91 6.12 -5.44
C LYS A 65 -6.44 5.89 -6.88
N ARG A 66 -7.02 4.93 -7.60
CA ARG A 66 -6.72 4.64 -9.00
C ARG A 66 -7.03 5.84 -9.91
N ALA A 67 -8.11 6.57 -9.61
CA ALA A 67 -8.52 7.74 -10.37
C ALA A 67 -7.70 9.00 -10.04
N ALA A 68 -6.94 9.01 -8.95
CA ALA A 68 -6.13 10.15 -8.56
C ALA A 68 -5.03 10.39 -9.60
N ARG A 69 -5.02 11.59 -10.17
CA ARG A 69 -3.98 11.98 -11.14
C ARG A 69 -2.70 12.33 -10.38
N PRO A 70 -1.55 11.76 -10.76
CA PRO A 70 -0.25 12.16 -10.24
C PRO A 70 -0.07 13.68 -10.34
N SER A 71 0.32 14.34 -9.24
CA SER A 71 0.67 15.77 -9.26
C SER A 71 2.13 15.97 -9.67
N ALA A 72 2.55 17.23 -9.83
CA ALA A 72 3.95 17.56 -10.14
C ALA A 72 4.91 17.24 -8.98
N ASP A 73 4.44 17.31 -7.72
CA ASP A 73 5.23 16.95 -6.54
C ASP A 73 4.77 15.60 -5.98
N PRO A 74 5.52 14.50 -6.21
CA PRO A 74 5.11 13.19 -5.71
C PRO A 74 5.10 13.12 -4.18
N VAL A 75 5.78 14.01 -3.46
CA VAL A 75 5.69 14.08 -1.99
C VAL A 75 4.33 14.62 -1.53
N GLU A 76 3.72 15.51 -2.31
CA GLU A 76 2.36 15.98 -2.02
C GLU A 76 1.31 14.89 -2.30
N ASP A 77 1.56 14.04 -3.30
CA ASP A 77 0.73 12.85 -3.53
C ASP A 77 0.80 11.87 -2.35
N LEU A 78 1.95 11.75 -1.67
CA LEU A 78 2.07 10.97 -0.43
C LEU A 78 1.22 11.56 0.70
N ARG A 79 1.25 12.89 0.88
CA ARG A 79 0.45 13.57 1.92
C ARG A 79 -1.04 13.38 1.67
N SER A 80 -1.49 13.64 0.45
CA SER A 80 -2.87 13.43 0.02
C SER A 80 -3.28 11.96 0.15
N GLY A 81 -2.39 11.04 -0.23
CA GLY A 81 -2.60 9.60 -0.12
C GLY A 81 -2.76 9.11 1.32
N TRP A 82 -2.01 9.70 2.26
CA TRP A 82 -2.12 9.45 3.70
C TRP A 82 -3.46 9.94 4.24
N ASP A 83 -3.84 11.19 3.94
CA ASP A 83 -5.06 11.80 4.45
C ASP A 83 -6.31 11.10 3.94
N ASN A 84 -6.31 10.72 2.66
CA ASN A 84 -7.39 9.94 2.07
C ASN A 84 -7.54 8.57 2.75
N HIS A 85 -6.42 7.93 3.13
CA HIS A 85 -6.45 6.67 3.87
C HIS A 85 -7.06 6.86 5.26
N MET A 86 -6.61 7.87 5.99
CA MET A 86 -7.11 8.19 7.33
C MET A 86 -8.61 8.53 7.31
N ARG A 87 -9.05 9.34 6.34
CA ARG A 87 -10.47 9.67 6.16
C ARG A 87 -11.30 8.40 5.95
N PHE A 88 -10.88 7.53 5.04
CA PHE A 88 -11.57 6.26 4.79
C PHE A 88 -11.66 5.40 6.06
N ALA A 89 -10.57 5.26 6.81
CA ALA A 89 -10.55 4.47 8.04
C ALA A 89 -11.55 5.00 9.09
N LEU A 90 -11.66 6.31 9.23
CA LEU A 90 -12.54 6.97 10.19
C LEU A 90 -14.01 6.99 9.74
N GLU A 91 -14.28 7.09 8.44
CA GLU A 91 -15.62 7.03 7.86
C GLU A 91 -16.19 5.60 7.83
N HIS A 92 -15.32 4.58 7.73
CA HIS A 92 -15.71 3.17 7.62
C HIS A 92 -15.05 2.28 8.69
N PRO A 93 -15.22 2.57 10.00
CA PRO A 93 -14.45 1.95 11.07
C PRO A 93 -14.63 0.43 11.18
N SER A 94 -15.84 -0.10 10.96
CA SER A 94 -16.10 -1.54 11.03
C SER A 94 -15.42 -2.31 9.89
N HIS A 95 -15.49 -1.79 8.66
CA HIS A 95 -14.80 -2.37 7.50
C HIS A 95 -13.28 -2.30 7.68
N TYR A 96 -12.78 -1.18 8.19
CA TYR A 96 -11.36 -0.99 8.42
C TYR A 96 -10.81 -1.92 9.50
N ARG A 97 -11.53 -2.12 10.61
CA ARG A 97 -11.16 -3.11 11.63
C ARG A 97 -11.17 -4.53 11.08
N LEU A 98 -12.17 -4.87 10.27
CA LEU A 98 -12.26 -6.19 9.64
C LEU A 98 -11.04 -6.48 8.76
N MET A 99 -10.55 -5.49 8.00
CA MET A 99 -9.37 -5.64 7.15
C MET A 99 -8.10 -6.05 7.90
N TYR A 100 -7.99 -5.69 9.18
CA TYR A 100 -6.86 -6.04 10.05
C TYR A 100 -7.24 -7.01 11.17
N SER A 101 -8.34 -7.75 10.97
CA SER A 101 -8.82 -8.72 11.95
C SER A 101 -7.94 -9.97 11.96
N PRO A 102 -7.62 -10.56 13.12
CA PRO A 102 -6.88 -11.82 13.22
C PRO A 102 -7.53 -13.00 12.48
N GLU A 103 -8.83 -12.92 12.22
CA GLU A 103 -9.61 -13.91 11.47
C GLU A 103 -9.28 -13.92 9.97
N LEU A 104 -8.62 -12.88 9.45
CA LEU A 104 -8.06 -12.87 8.10
C LEU A 104 -6.67 -13.49 8.12
N THR A 105 -6.61 -14.76 7.78
CA THR A 105 -5.34 -15.51 7.64
C THR A 105 -4.65 -15.28 6.30
N VAL A 106 -5.36 -14.68 5.34
CA VAL A 106 -4.83 -14.31 4.02
C VAL A 106 -5.06 -12.80 3.82
N PRO A 107 -4.03 -12.03 3.44
CA PRO A 107 -4.19 -10.63 3.10
C PRO A 107 -5.22 -10.44 1.97
N PRO A 108 -6.23 -9.57 2.15
CA PRO A 108 -7.15 -9.21 1.08
C PRO A 108 -6.42 -8.59 -0.11
N ALA A 109 -6.95 -8.78 -1.33
CA ALA A 109 -6.38 -8.19 -2.54
C ALA A 109 -6.30 -6.66 -2.45
N ALA A 110 -7.28 -6.05 -1.77
CA ALA A 110 -7.32 -4.62 -1.51
C ALA A 110 -6.10 -4.09 -0.74
N VAL A 111 -5.57 -4.86 0.21
CA VAL A 111 -4.38 -4.47 0.99
C VAL A 111 -3.14 -4.48 0.09
N GLN A 112 -3.00 -5.51 -0.73
CA GLN A 112 -1.89 -5.63 -1.68
C GLN A 112 -1.92 -4.51 -2.71
N GLU A 113 -3.10 -4.18 -3.25
CA GLU A 113 -3.25 -3.09 -4.20
C GLU A 113 -2.92 -1.72 -3.57
N ALA A 114 -3.39 -1.45 -2.36
CA ALA A 114 -3.05 -0.23 -1.64
C ALA A 114 -1.53 -0.08 -1.42
N HIS A 115 -0.85 -1.20 -1.16
CA HIS A 115 0.60 -1.25 -1.04
C HIS A 115 1.28 -0.92 -2.37
N ASP A 116 0.84 -1.52 -3.46
CA ASP A 116 1.41 -1.31 -4.79
C ASP A 116 1.21 0.13 -5.29
N LEU A 117 0.04 0.72 -5.02
CA LEU A 117 -0.23 2.13 -5.33
C LEU A 117 0.68 3.08 -4.54
N LEU A 118 0.90 2.82 -3.24
CA LEU A 118 1.84 3.60 -2.43
C LEU A 118 3.28 3.46 -2.94
N ARG A 119 3.70 2.23 -3.26
CA ARG A 119 5.03 1.96 -3.82
C ARG A 119 5.25 2.73 -5.12
N ALA A 120 4.26 2.79 -6.01
CA ALA A 120 4.36 3.55 -7.26
C ALA A 120 4.58 5.07 -7.03
N ILE A 121 3.94 5.65 -6.01
CA ILE A 121 4.19 7.06 -5.65
C ILE A 121 5.61 7.23 -5.11
N LEU A 122 6.08 6.30 -4.27
CA LEU A 122 7.45 6.34 -3.73
C LEU A 122 8.52 6.11 -4.81
N GLU A 123 8.26 5.27 -5.80
CA GLU A 123 9.14 5.12 -6.98
C GLU A 123 9.25 6.44 -7.75
N ARG A 124 8.17 7.21 -7.88
CA ARG A 124 8.23 8.58 -8.44
C ARG A 124 9.02 9.54 -7.57
N CYS A 125 8.87 9.48 -6.25
CA CYS A 125 9.73 10.24 -5.34
C CYS A 125 11.20 9.87 -5.55
N ALA A 126 11.53 8.59 -5.72
CA ALA A 126 12.89 8.13 -5.99
C ALA A 126 13.42 8.67 -7.33
N ALA A 127 12.61 8.59 -8.39
CA ALA A 127 12.96 9.08 -9.72
C ALA A 127 13.19 10.59 -9.74
N ALA A 128 12.43 11.36 -8.95
CA ALA A 128 12.64 12.79 -8.73
C ALA A 128 13.79 13.10 -7.75
N GLY A 129 14.58 12.09 -7.36
CA GLY A 129 15.65 12.23 -6.39
C GLY A 129 15.18 12.62 -4.99
N ARG A 130 13.89 12.54 -4.65
CA ARG A 130 13.32 13.02 -3.39
C ARG A 130 13.44 12.02 -2.24
N LEU A 131 13.72 10.75 -2.48
CA LEU A 131 13.85 9.74 -1.41
C LEU A 131 15.26 9.66 -0.82
N THR A 132 15.33 9.46 0.50
CA THR A 132 16.58 9.24 1.25
C THR A 132 16.85 7.77 1.54
N VAL A 133 15.87 6.89 1.30
CA VAL A 133 15.92 5.44 1.53
C VAL A 133 15.32 4.68 0.33
N PRO A 134 15.57 3.36 0.19
CA PRO A 134 14.97 2.57 -0.89
C PRO A 134 13.42 2.63 -0.89
N PRO A 135 12.76 2.69 -2.06
CA PRO A 135 11.30 2.79 -2.16
C PRO A 135 10.54 1.71 -1.38
N ALA A 136 11.06 0.47 -1.38
CA ALA A 136 10.46 -0.64 -0.64
C ALA A 136 10.45 -0.39 0.89
N LEU A 137 11.54 0.12 1.45
CA LEU A 137 11.62 0.46 2.87
C LEU A 137 10.72 1.65 3.21
N ALA A 138 10.73 2.70 2.38
CA ALA A 138 9.82 3.83 2.55
C ALA A 138 8.34 3.38 2.52
N THR A 139 7.99 2.43 1.65
CA THR A 139 6.63 1.89 1.54
C THR A 139 6.22 1.22 2.85
N GLN A 140 7.09 0.37 3.40
CA GLN A 140 6.87 -0.29 4.68
C GLN A 140 6.70 0.71 5.82
N MET A 141 7.59 1.72 5.90
CA MET A 141 7.55 2.75 6.94
C MET A 141 6.25 3.57 6.89
N VAL A 142 5.92 4.11 5.71
CA VAL A 142 4.73 4.93 5.50
C VAL A 142 3.45 4.13 5.76
N MET A 143 3.35 2.92 5.20
CA MET A 143 2.17 2.08 5.38
C MET A 143 2.00 1.66 6.85
N SER A 144 3.06 1.23 7.53
CA SER A 144 2.99 0.81 8.92
C SER A 144 2.55 1.94 9.84
N ALA A 145 3.10 3.13 9.64
CA ALA A 145 2.74 4.30 10.44
C ALA A 145 1.29 4.76 10.17
N ASN A 146 0.86 4.76 8.91
CA ASN A 146 -0.50 5.14 8.53
C ASN A 146 -1.54 4.15 9.10
N VAL A 147 -1.32 2.85 8.88
CA VAL A 147 -2.20 1.78 9.39
C VAL A 147 -2.23 1.76 10.90
N GLY A 148 -1.07 1.86 11.54
CA GLY A 148 -0.94 1.91 13.00
C GLY A 148 -1.67 3.11 13.60
N ALA A 149 -1.57 4.29 12.99
CA ALA A 149 -2.31 5.48 13.42
C ALA A 149 -3.82 5.29 13.29
N ALA A 150 -4.29 4.81 12.14
CA ALA A 150 -5.71 4.55 11.89
C ALA A 150 -6.28 3.57 12.92
N LEU A 151 -5.64 2.41 13.12
CA LEU A 151 -6.08 1.42 14.10
C LEU A 151 -6.02 1.96 15.54
N SER A 152 -5.00 2.72 15.90
CA SER A 152 -4.86 3.30 17.23
C SER A 152 -5.98 4.30 17.53
N MET A 153 -6.28 5.20 16.58
CA MET A 153 -7.37 6.17 16.70
C MET A 153 -8.75 5.48 16.77
N LEU A 154 -8.95 4.41 15.99
CA LEU A 154 -10.19 3.65 15.99
C LEU A 154 -10.39 2.83 17.27
N THR A 155 -9.32 2.26 17.83
CA THR A 155 -9.43 1.33 18.97
C THR A 155 -9.30 2.03 20.33
N ARG A 156 -8.61 3.17 20.39
CA ARG A 156 -8.35 3.92 21.64
C ARG A 156 -8.61 5.43 21.45
N PRO A 157 -9.82 5.85 21.02
CA PRO A 157 -10.08 7.24 20.65
C PRO A 157 -9.78 8.24 21.78
N GLU A 158 -10.03 7.87 23.04
CA GLU A 158 -9.74 8.73 24.20
C GLU A 158 -8.23 9.02 24.37
N GLN A 159 -7.37 8.05 24.02
CA GLN A 159 -5.91 8.22 24.08
C GLN A 159 -5.37 9.04 22.90
N TYR A 160 -6.09 9.07 21.78
CA TYR A 160 -5.73 9.76 20.55
C TYR A 160 -6.72 10.90 20.23
N ALA A 161 -7.08 11.68 21.24
CA ALA A 161 -8.05 12.78 21.11
C ALA A 161 -7.52 14.00 20.32
N ASP A 162 -6.20 14.14 20.17
CA ASP A 162 -5.62 15.23 19.37
C ASP A 162 -5.84 14.97 17.88
N THR A 163 -6.71 15.77 17.28
CA THR A 163 -7.01 15.76 15.84
C THR A 163 -5.79 15.95 14.92
N ARG A 164 -4.69 16.53 15.43
CA ARG A 164 -3.45 16.74 14.67
C ARG A 164 -2.49 15.55 14.74
N PHE A 165 -2.76 14.55 15.56
CA PHE A 165 -1.86 13.39 15.75
C PHE A 165 -1.46 12.76 14.42
N SER A 166 -2.44 12.44 13.55
CA SER A 166 -2.17 11.78 12.27
C SER A 166 -1.33 12.65 11.33
N GLN A 167 -1.60 13.96 11.28
CA GLN A 167 -0.83 14.90 10.45
C GLN A 167 0.62 15.01 10.94
N ARG A 168 0.83 15.10 12.26
CA ARG A 168 2.19 15.18 12.83
C ARG A 168 2.98 13.90 12.61
N LEU A 169 2.33 12.74 12.72
CA LEU A 169 2.97 11.45 12.42
C LEU A 169 3.31 11.32 10.94
N ARG A 170 2.38 11.68 10.06
CA ARG A 170 2.60 11.72 8.61
C ARG A 170 3.83 12.56 8.28
N ASP A 171 3.85 13.80 8.74
CA ASP A 171 4.91 14.75 8.42
C ASP A 171 6.26 14.23 8.96
N ALA A 172 6.30 13.73 10.21
CA ALA A 172 7.51 13.12 10.77
C ALA A 172 8.03 11.92 9.96
N VAL A 173 7.15 11.04 9.48
CA VAL A 173 7.54 9.88 8.67
C VAL A 173 7.99 10.31 7.27
N LEU A 174 7.25 11.21 6.62
CA LEU A 174 7.60 11.71 5.29
C LEU A 174 8.92 12.49 5.33
N ASP A 175 9.14 13.33 6.33
CA ASP A 175 10.40 14.07 6.50
C ASP A 175 11.58 13.13 6.76
N SER A 176 11.35 11.96 7.38
CA SER A 176 12.41 10.97 7.58
C SER A 176 12.83 10.24 6.31
N VAL A 177 11.93 10.09 5.32
CA VAL A 177 12.17 9.33 4.09
C VAL A 177 12.30 10.20 2.83
N THR A 178 12.02 11.49 2.94
CA THR A 178 12.09 12.44 1.82
C THR A 178 13.00 13.63 2.13
N ARG A 179 13.47 14.31 1.10
CA ARG A 179 14.18 15.60 1.21
C ARG A 179 13.40 16.74 0.54
N PRO A 180 13.65 18.01 0.91
CA PRO A 180 13.01 19.17 0.29
C PRO A 180 13.29 19.24 -1.21
N ALA A 181 12.36 19.79 -1.99
CA ALA A 181 12.54 19.99 -3.43
C ALA A 181 13.73 20.92 -3.75
N ASP A 182 13.96 21.91 -2.89
CA ASP A 182 14.96 22.98 -3.11
C ASP A 182 16.40 22.56 -2.81
N ALA A 183 16.64 21.33 -2.31
CA ALA A 183 18.00 20.90 -1.99
C ALA A 183 18.90 20.76 -3.24
N ASP A 184 18.30 20.49 -4.41
CA ASP A 184 19.03 20.23 -5.67
C ASP A 184 18.51 21.06 -6.87
N ALA A 185 17.49 21.91 -6.70
CA ALA A 185 16.87 22.63 -7.82
C ALA A 185 17.82 23.59 -8.57
N GLU A 186 18.89 24.07 -7.91
CA GLU A 186 19.94 24.87 -8.56
C GLU A 186 21.01 24.01 -9.27
N ALA A 187 21.06 22.69 -9.03
CA ALA A 187 22.10 21.80 -9.57
C ALA A 187 21.64 20.93 -10.75
N ASP A 188 20.33 20.73 -10.96
CA ASP A 188 19.80 19.65 -11.81
C ASP A 188 19.07 20.09 -13.09
N ALA A 189 18.69 21.37 -13.22
CA ALA A 189 17.92 21.87 -14.37
C ALA A 189 18.63 21.80 -15.75
N GLY A 190 19.85 21.25 -15.82
CA GLY A 190 20.59 20.99 -17.06
C GLY A 190 21.20 19.58 -17.18
N ARG A 191 20.85 18.62 -16.31
CA ARG A 191 21.49 17.28 -16.24
C ARG A 191 20.59 16.09 -16.60
N GLU A 192 19.28 16.31 -16.78
CA GLU A 192 18.29 15.21 -16.88
C GLU A 192 18.53 14.24 -18.05
N ASP A 193 18.98 14.69 -19.23
CA ASP A 193 19.22 13.81 -20.39
C ASP A 193 20.46 12.89 -20.25
N GLY A 194 21.37 13.18 -19.31
CA GLY A 194 22.62 12.42 -19.10
C GLY A 194 22.71 11.66 -17.77
N ALA A 195 21.77 11.89 -16.85
CA ALA A 195 21.85 11.38 -15.48
C ALA A 195 21.79 9.85 -15.41
N VAL A 196 20.89 9.22 -16.18
CA VAL A 196 20.76 7.75 -16.21
C VAL A 196 21.99 7.07 -16.83
N PRO A 197 22.49 7.50 -18.01
CA PRO A 197 23.73 6.95 -18.55
C PRO A 197 24.94 7.08 -17.60
N VAL A 198 25.09 8.23 -16.94
CA VAL A 198 26.19 8.49 -15.99
C VAL A 198 26.05 7.63 -14.72
N ALA A 199 24.85 7.50 -14.17
CA ALA A 199 24.60 6.64 -13.01
C ALA A 199 24.87 5.16 -13.34
N ALA A 200 24.41 4.69 -14.51
CA ALA A 200 24.68 3.34 -14.98
C ALA A 200 26.18 3.07 -15.18
N ALA A 201 26.91 3.99 -15.82
CA ALA A 201 28.35 3.90 -15.99
C ALA A 201 29.10 3.90 -14.64
N THR A 202 28.67 4.74 -13.70
CA THR A 202 29.25 4.83 -12.35
C THR A 202 29.03 3.54 -11.56
N LEU A 203 27.81 3.00 -11.58
CA LEU A 203 27.49 1.74 -10.91
C LEU A 203 28.26 0.57 -11.53
N ALA A 204 28.34 0.49 -12.87
CA ALA A 204 29.12 -0.52 -13.57
C ALA A 204 30.61 -0.47 -13.18
N ALA A 205 31.19 0.73 -13.06
CA ALA A 205 32.57 0.90 -12.63
C ALA A 205 32.79 0.40 -11.19
N ARG A 206 31.85 0.67 -10.26
CA ARG A 206 31.95 0.18 -8.87
C ARG A 206 31.80 -1.33 -8.76
N LEU A 207 30.86 -1.92 -9.49
CA LEU A 207 30.65 -3.38 -9.48
C LEU A 207 31.86 -4.14 -10.05
N ARG A 208 32.61 -3.57 -10.99
CA ARG A 208 33.88 -4.17 -11.47
C ARG A 208 34.98 -4.15 -10.40
N ALA A 209 34.97 -3.15 -9.53
CA ALA A 209 35.95 -3.00 -8.47
C ALA A 209 35.63 -3.86 -7.24
N ASP A 210 34.34 -4.00 -6.91
CA ASP A 210 33.86 -4.79 -5.78
C ASP A 210 32.52 -5.46 -6.11
N LEU A 211 32.55 -6.78 -6.28
CA LEU A 211 31.38 -7.58 -6.64
C LEU A 211 30.61 -7.96 -5.38
N PRO A 212 29.32 -7.60 -5.27
CA PRO A 212 28.50 -8.02 -4.13
C PRO A 212 28.43 -9.55 -4.07
N PRO A 213 28.65 -10.17 -2.90
CA PRO A 213 28.60 -11.63 -2.75
C PRO A 213 27.19 -12.22 -2.95
N ALA A 214 26.18 -11.36 -3.05
CA ALA A 214 24.78 -11.73 -3.23
C ALA A 214 24.44 -12.18 -4.66
N LEU A 215 25.29 -11.90 -5.66
CA LEU A 215 25.02 -12.24 -7.05
C LEU A 215 25.89 -13.43 -7.51
N THR A 216 25.27 -14.36 -8.22
CA THR A 216 26.00 -15.39 -8.96
C THR A 216 26.82 -14.77 -10.09
N THR A 217 27.78 -15.54 -10.64
CA THR A 217 28.58 -15.12 -11.79
C THR A 217 27.71 -14.76 -13.01
N ALA A 218 26.64 -15.51 -13.24
CA ALA A 218 25.73 -15.27 -14.36
C ALA A 218 24.90 -13.99 -14.17
N GLU A 219 24.35 -13.77 -12.97
CA GLU A 219 23.60 -12.55 -12.65
C GLU A 219 24.48 -11.30 -12.72
N SER A 220 25.74 -11.42 -12.27
CA SER A 220 26.72 -10.33 -12.33
C SER A 220 27.06 -9.95 -13.77
N ALA A 221 27.27 -10.93 -14.64
CA ALA A 221 27.54 -10.70 -16.06
C ALA A 221 26.34 -10.06 -16.78
N LEU A 222 25.12 -10.50 -16.46
CA LEU A 222 23.89 -9.95 -17.03
C LEU A 222 23.65 -8.51 -16.57
N LEU A 223 23.88 -8.22 -15.28
CA LEU A 223 23.77 -6.87 -14.73
C LEU A 223 24.77 -5.90 -15.39
N GLN A 224 26.02 -6.33 -15.58
CA GLN A 224 27.02 -5.53 -16.30
C GLN A 224 26.57 -5.22 -17.73
N GLN A 225 26.06 -6.21 -18.45
CA GLN A 225 25.54 -6.03 -19.81
C GLN A 225 24.39 -5.02 -19.87
N TRP A 226 23.48 -5.04 -18.89
CA TRP A 226 22.37 -4.08 -18.85
C TRP A 226 22.83 -2.67 -18.51
N LEU A 227 23.77 -2.52 -17.57
CA LEU A 227 24.33 -1.22 -17.23
C LEU A 227 25.11 -0.60 -18.40
N GLU A 228 25.83 -1.40 -19.18
CA GLU A 228 26.50 -0.92 -20.41
C GLU A 228 25.51 -0.40 -21.45
N LYS A 229 24.41 -1.13 -21.68
CA LYS A 229 23.32 -0.67 -22.56
C LYS A 229 22.68 0.63 -22.08
N LEU A 230 22.47 0.76 -20.77
CA LEU A 230 21.89 1.98 -20.18
C LEU A 230 22.86 3.16 -20.19
N SER A 231 24.17 2.92 -20.21
CA SER A 231 25.20 3.95 -20.32
C SER A 231 25.40 4.55 -21.72
N GLY A 232 24.60 4.10 -22.71
CA GLY A 232 24.66 4.61 -24.08
C GLY A 232 25.76 3.99 -24.94
N GLY A 233 26.10 2.72 -24.70
CA GLY A 233 27.04 1.95 -25.53
C GLY A 233 26.62 1.85 -27.00
#